data_AF-A0AAU9FNC8-F1
#
_entry.id   AF-A0AAU9FNC8-F1
#
_cell.length_a   1.000
_cell.length_b   1.000
_cell.length_c   1.000
_cell.angle_alpha   90.00
_cell.angle_beta   90.00
_cell.angle_gamma   90.00
#
_symmetry.space_group_name_H-M   'P 1'
#
loop_
_entity.id
_entity.type
_entity.pdbx_description
1 polymer ?
#
loop_
_entity_poly.entity_id
_entity_poly.type
_entity_poly.pdbx_seq_one_letter_code
_entity_poly.pdbx_strand_id
1 'polypeptide(L)'
;MAKRGSRISRSSSGSRSKDELPTAELISEEEWMARERSYVQRLQDIKICVGFIQDSIEDYNELCRQQLKDEHWARFLACDGLPRPHWPDEIRRFVFQMRCEEAQAEQNLINWTLSVDERSILTQDIFQEDRTRKKMEQELRPDIGKLYDVNIQRILATITRVDRVQRSELELAFLTPAQAIELGKTQHELLSEIGSFLDKLTYRIITAPEAFMTNLGCHLASYCYQSSNYNYQLWCLRDVSIRFQFLDLPLMSANLDCVGLNIQLPFSVLSDNMCVRCVHTHFDAYSERAKSFEIVIDSETLPHCGLLDIDDCIIDEWLTQVDIQEEIITKMESKMQQYVNVMDTIEANQAPRRSKKSDQKNEQTQAKAMKAPKEPQSLPEGMFPDPYNIFLEREHEEYIKFLDEAYNPANNPLTPGEINLRRFILIGGIFAVDFVRKPKHTAYEKLNITLHED
;
A
#
# COMPACT_ATOMS: atom_id res chain seq x y z
N MET A 1 37.02 -19.83 -24.51
CA MET A 1 36.45 -19.45 -25.83
C MET A 1 36.31 -17.94 -25.87
N ALA A 2 37.15 -17.29 -26.69
CA ALA A 2 37.10 -15.84 -26.92
C ALA A 2 35.95 -15.49 -27.86
N LYS A 3 35.14 -14.49 -27.49
CA LYS A 3 34.33 -13.73 -28.46
C LYS A 3 34.57 -12.23 -28.28
N ARG A 4 35.00 -11.66 -29.40
CA ARG A 4 35.30 -10.25 -29.68
C ARG A 4 34.08 -9.37 -29.41
N GLY A 5 34.30 -8.18 -28.87
CA GLY A 5 33.31 -7.12 -28.78
C GLY A 5 33.97 -5.75 -28.83
N SER A 6 33.90 -5.14 -30.01
CA SER A 6 34.00 -3.72 -30.37
C SER A 6 35.07 -2.81 -29.74
N ARG A 7 35.98 -2.33 -30.59
CA ARG A 7 36.83 -1.16 -30.37
C ARG A 7 35.95 0.09 -30.25
N ILE A 8 35.91 0.68 -29.06
CA ILE A 8 35.36 2.03 -28.88
C ILE A 8 36.35 3.01 -29.51
N SER A 9 35.94 3.56 -30.65
CA SER A 9 36.55 4.74 -31.26
C SER A 9 36.42 5.91 -30.29
N ARG A 10 37.55 6.44 -29.83
CA ARG A 10 37.63 7.77 -29.24
C ARG A 10 37.34 8.79 -30.35
N SER A 11 36.08 9.16 -30.51
CA SER A 11 35.72 10.39 -31.23
C SER A 11 36.05 11.56 -30.31
N SER A 12 37.01 12.35 -30.74
CA SER A 12 37.33 13.69 -30.24
C SER A 12 36.06 14.46 -29.90
N SER A 13 35.90 14.79 -28.63
CA SER A 13 34.98 15.79 -28.14
C SER A 13 35.38 17.15 -28.72
N GLY A 14 34.82 17.46 -29.89
CA GLY A 14 34.73 18.84 -30.35
C GLY A 14 33.92 19.59 -29.30
N SER A 15 34.58 20.49 -28.59
CA SER A 15 33.97 21.49 -27.73
C SER A 15 33.01 22.33 -28.58
N ARG A 16 31.73 21.94 -28.61
CA ARG A 16 30.65 22.82 -29.03
C ARG A 16 30.58 23.96 -28.01
N SER A 17 30.83 25.17 -28.50
CA SER A 17 30.58 26.44 -27.83
C SER A 17 29.18 26.43 -27.23
N LYS A 18 29.11 26.66 -25.92
CA LYS A 18 27.90 26.58 -25.08
C LYS A 18 27.00 27.85 -25.13
N ASP A 19 27.17 28.71 -26.12
CA ASP A 19 26.49 30.02 -26.19
C ASP A 19 25.76 30.25 -27.52
N GLU A 20 24.95 29.29 -27.95
CA GLU A 20 23.87 29.57 -28.92
C GLU A 20 22.54 29.29 -28.21
N LEU A 21 21.99 30.37 -27.63
CA LEU A 21 20.65 30.38 -27.03
C LEU A 21 19.59 30.18 -28.12
N PRO A 22 18.47 29.49 -27.82
CA PRO A 22 17.37 29.38 -28.76
C PRO A 22 16.86 30.79 -29.08
N THR A 23 16.70 31.09 -30.36
CA THR A 23 15.94 32.25 -30.83
C THR A 23 14.51 32.03 -30.34
N ALA A 24 13.97 32.92 -29.50
CA ALA A 24 12.60 32.77 -29.02
C ALA A 24 11.68 32.83 -30.24
N GLU A 25 10.84 31.81 -30.43
CA GLU A 25 9.82 31.81 -31.48
C GLU A 25 8.86 32.97 -31.18
N LEU A 26 8.72 33.89 -32.14
CA LEU A 26 7.87 35.07 -32.01
C LEU A 26 6.55 34.84 -32.74
N ILE A 27 5.47 35.23 -32.09
CA ILE A 27 4.07 35.16 -32.54
C ILE A 27 3.57 36.58 -32.74
N SER A 28 2.71 36.78 -33.75
CA SER A 28 2.04 38.07 -33.95
C SER A 28 0.94 38.34 -32.90
N GLU A 29 0.64 39.61 -32.65
CA GLU A 29 -0.47 40.01 -31.77
C GLU A 29 -1.83 39.39 -32.22
N GLU A 30 -2.06 39.25 -33.52
CA GLU A 30 -3.29 38.63 -34.06
C GLU A 30 -3.39 37.14 -33.70
N GLU A 31 -2.29 36.40 -33.79
CA GLU A 31 -2.22 34.98 -33.42
C GLU A 31 -2.36 34.78 -31.90
N TRP A 32 -1.83 35.71 -31.10
CA TRP A 32 -2.01 35.71 -29.64
C TRP A 32 -3.48 35.92 -29.24
N MET A 33 -4.13 36.93 -29.82
CA MET A 33 -5.57 37.17 -29.62
C MET A 33 -6.43 36.00 -30.14
N ALA A 34 -6.00 35.31 -31.20
CA ALA A 34 -6.67 34.10 -31.67
C ALA A 34 -6.53 32.93 -30.67
N ARG A 35 -5.36 32.77 -30.05
CA ARG A 35 -5.15 31.77 -28.98
C ARG A 35 -6.03 32.07 -27.77
N GLU A 36 -6.08 33.31 -27.29
CA GLU A 36 -6.94 33.71 -26.17
C GLU A 36 -8.42 33.36 -26.46
N ARG A 37 -8.92 33.70 -27.66
CA ARG A 37 -10.29 33.34 -28.07
C ARG A 37 -10.50 31.82 -28.11
N SER A 38 -9.51 31.07 -28.59
CA SER A 38 -9.57 29.61 -28.61
C SER A 38 -9.60 29.02 -27.20
N TYR A 39 -8.85 29.58 -26.24
CA TYR A 39 -8.88 29.15 -24.84
C TYR A 39 -10.21 29.47 -24.17
N VAL A 40 -10.76 30.67 -24.39
CA VAL A 40 -12.09 31.03 -23.89
C VAL A 40 -13.18 30.12 -24.47
N GLN A 41 -13.09 29.78 -25.75
CA GLN A 41 -14.00 28.83 -26.37
C GLN A 41 -13.84 27.42 -25.78
N ARG A 42 -12.61 26.93 -25.63
CA ARG A 42 -12.32 25.63 -24.98
C ARG A 42 -12.89 25.57 -23.56
N LEU A 43 -12.77 26.65 -22.79
CA LEU A 43 -13.30 26.76 -21.44
C LEU A 43 -14.85 26.72 -21.43
N GLN A 44 -15.51 27.35 -22.40
CA GLN A 44 -16.97 27.26 -22.54
C GLN A 44 -17.41 25.84 -22.91
N ASP A 45 -16.72 25.20 -23.87
CA ASP A 45 -17.01 23.84 -24.30
C ASP A 45 -16.81 22.83 -23.15
N ILE A 46 -15.78 23.02 -22.34
CA ILE A 46 -15.49 22.16 -21.19
C ILE A 46 -16.52 22.35 -20.09
N LYS A 47 -16.95 23.58 -19.79
CA LYS A 47 -18.05 23.81 -18.84
C LYS A 47 -19.34 23.09 -19.24
N ILE A 48 -19.66 23.06 -20.53
CA ILE A 48 -20.81 22.32 -21.06
C ILE A 48 -20.60 20.80 -20.84
N CYS A 49 -19.41 20.28 -21.17
CA CYS A 49 -19.07 18.87 -20.93
C CYS A 49 -19.12 18.48 -19.44
N VAL A 50 -18.58 19.32 -18.55
CA VAL A 50 -18.63 19.13 -17.10
C VAL A 50 -20.07 19.13 -16.60
N GLY A 51 -20.94 20.01 -17.13
CA GLY A 51 -22.37 19.97 -16.86
C GLY A 51 -23.02 18.63 -17.22
N PHE A 52 -22.74 18.10 -18.41
CA PHE A 52 -23.23 16.76 -18.80
C PHE A 52 -22.72 15.63 -17.89
N ILE A 53 -21.47 15.75 -17.43
CA ILE A 53 -20.88 14.79 -16.47
C ILE A 53 -21.60 14.90 -15.12
N GLN A 54 -21.87 16.11 -14.64
CA GLN A 54 -22.61 16.35 -13.40
C GLN A 54 -24.03 15.78 -13.47
N ASP A 55 -24.77 16.05 -14.54
CA ASP A 55 -26.10 15.46 -14.76
C ASP A 55 -26.05 13.92 -14.75
N SER A 56 -25.04 13.34 -15.42
CA SER A 56 -24.84 11.87 -15.44
C SER A 56 -24.49 11.30 -14.05
N ILE A 57 -23.72 12.05 -13.25
CA ILE A 57 -23.41 11.70 -11.86
C ILE A 57 -24.67 11.75 -11.00
N GLU A 58 -25.53 12.76 -11.19
CA GLU A 58 -26.81 12.86 -10.48
C GLU A 58 -27.75 11.69 -10.81
N ASP A 59 -27.90 11.36 -12.09
CA ASP A 59 -28.67 10.19 -12.56
C ASP A 59 -28.13 8.89 -11.97
N TYR A 60 -26.80 8.71 -12.01
CA TYR A 60 -26.14 7.55 -11.42
C TYR A 60 -26.35 7.47 -9.91
N ASN A 61 -26.29 8.60 -9.21
CA ASN A 61 -26.55 8.68 -7.78
C ASN A 61 -28.00 8.32 -7.44
N GLU A 62 -28.96 8.71 -8.27
CA GLU A 62 -30.36 8.30 -8.11
C GLU A 62 -30.55 6.79 -8.31
N LEU A 63 -29.93 6.20 -9.33
CA LEU A 63 -29.92 4.75 -9.54
C LEU A 63 -29.29 4.02 -8.35
N CYS A 64 -28.17 4.51 -7.83
CA CYS A 64 -27.54 3.95 -6.63
C CYS A 64 -28.48 4.01 -5.43
N ARG A 65 -29.18 5.12 -5.20
CA ARG A 65 -30.17 5.24 -4.12
C ARG A 65 -31.30 4.22 -4.26
N GLN A 66 -31.76 3.94 -5.48
CA GLN A 66 -32.79 2.92 -5.72
C GLN A 66 -32.26 1.52 -5.40
N GLN A 67 -31.07 1.17 -5.90
CA GLN A 67 -30.43 -0.12 -5.61
C GLN A 67 -30.21 -0.33 -4.11
N LEU A 68 -29.81 0.71 -3.38
CA LEU A 68 -29.63 0.65 -1.93
C LEU A 68 -30.95 0.34 -1.19
N LYS A 69 -32.07 0.90 -1.65
CA LYS A 69 -33.40 0.61 -1.08
C LYS A 69 -33.80 -0.84 -1.33
N ASP A 70 -33.60 -1.33 -2.55
CA ASP A 70 -33.92 -2.70 -2.93
C ASP A 70 -33.09 -3.71 -2.14
N GLU A 71 -31.81 -3.41 -1.95
CA GLU A 71 -30.94 -4.24 -1.12
C GLU A 71 -31.30 -4.20 0.36
N HIS A 72 -31.61 -3.02 0.90
CA HIS A 72 -32.07 -2.91 2.28
C HIS A 72 -33.33 -3.76 2.49
N TRP A 73 -34.23 -3.75 1.51
CA TRP A 73 -35.42 -4.60 1.52
C TRP A 73 -35.08 -6.09 1.44
N ALA A 74 -34.18 -6.47 0.53
CA ALA A 74 -33.72 -7.86 0.40
C ALA A 74 -33.06 -8.37 1.70
N ARG A 75 -32.25 -7.54 2.37
CA ARG A 75 -31.61 -7.87 3.66
C ARG A 75 -32.65 -8.05 4.77
N PHE A 76 -33.62 -7.14 4.84
CA PHE A 76 -34.73 -7.26 5.80
C PHE A 76 -35.48 -8.60 5.63
N LEU A 77 -35.69 -9.02 4.38
CA LEU A 77 -36.33 -10.32 4.08
C LEU A 77 -35.43 -11.52 4.37
N ALA A 78 -34.12 -11.40 4.14
CA ALA A 78 -33.17 -12.50 4.28
C ALA A 78 -32.88 -12.88 5.74
N CYS A 79 -33.03 -11.94 6.70
CA CYS A 79 -32.80 -12.19 8.14
C CYS A 79 -31.46 -12.90 8.41
N ASP A 80 -30.38 -12.41 7.80
CA ASP A 80 -29.04 -13.03 7.80
C ASP A 80 -28.33 -13.02 9.16
N GLY A 81 -28.86 -12.32 10.16
CA GLY A 81 -28.30 -12.25 11.51
C GLY A 81 -27.00 -11.44 11.62
N LEU A 82 -26.61 -10.74 10.56
CA LEU A 82 -25.43 -9.89 10.53
C LEU A 82 -25.79 -8.46 10.95
N PRO A 83 -24.88 -7.73 11.61
CA PRO A 83 -25.16 -6.38 12.09
C PRO A 83 -25.31 -5.40 10.94
N ARG A 84 -26.09 -4.33 11.14
CA ARG A 84 -26.21 -3.25 10.15
C ARG A 84 -24.96 -2.37 10.20
N PRO A 85 -24.31 -2.09 9.04
CA PRO A 85 -23.05 -1.35 9.02
C PRO A 85 -23.21 0.12 9.47
N HIS A 86 -24.41 0.69 9.31
CA HIS A 86 -24.74 2.06 9.73
C HIS A 86 -24.70 2.27 11.25
N TRP A 87 -24.73 1.20 12.04
CA TRP A 87 -24.79 1.26 13.50
C TRP A 87 -23.58 0.53 14.12
N PRO A 88 -22.49 1.25 14.42
CA PRO A 88 -21.30 0.68 15.05
C PRO A 88 -21.58 -0.09 16.35
N ASP A 89 -22.58 0.34 17.12
CA ASP A 89 -23.01 -0.34 18.35
C ASP A 89 -23.55 -1.75 18.10
N GLU A 90 -24.27 -1.97 16.99
CA GLU A 90 -24.75 -3.30 16.59
C GLU A 90 -23.56 -4.22 16.26
N ILE A 91 -22.53 -3.70 15.60
CA ILE A 91 -21.30 -4.44 15.27
C ILE A 91 -20.59 -4.87 16.55
N ARG A 92 -20.42 -3.97 17.53
CA ARG A 92 -19.77 -4.31 18.81
C ARG A 92 -20.57 -5.31 19.62
N ARG A 93 -21.91 -5.19 19.65
CA ARG A 93 -22.79 -6.19 20.27
C ARG A 93 -22.68 -7.55 19.60
N PHE A 94 -22.60 -7.58 18.27
CA PHE A 94 -22.40 -8.79 17.48
C PHE A 94 -21.07 -9.48 17.83
N VAL A 95 -19.96 -8.72 17.88
CA VAL A 95 -18.66 -9.25 18.33
C VAL A 95 -18.74 -9.80 19.75
N PHE A 96 -19.38 -9.08 20.66
CA PHE A 96 -19.58 -9.54 22.04
C PHE A 96 -20.37 -10.85 22.10
N GLN A 97 -21.46 -10.96 21.34
CA GLN A 97 -22.25 -12.19 21.24
C GLN A 97 -21.39 -13.37 20.76
N MET A 98 -20.59 -13.19 19.70
CA MET A 98 -19.71 -14.26 19.22
C MET A 98 -18.70 -14.71 20.28
N ARG A 99 -18.14 -13.78 21.07
CA ARG A 99 -17.25 -14.12 22.18
C ARG A 99 -17.97 -14.94 23.26
N CYS A 100 -19.23 -14.62 23.56
CA CYS A 100 -20.04 -15.41 24.49
C CYS A 100 -20.36 -16.81 23.97
N GLU A 101 -20.74 -16.92 22.70
CA GLU A 101 -20.99 -18.21 22.04
C GLU A 101 -19.73 -19.09 22.04
N GLU A 102 -18.56 -18.49 21.77
CA GLU A 102 -17.26 -19.16 21.83
C GLU A 102 -16.94 -19.68 23.24
N ALA A 103 -17.21 -18.88 24.29
CA ALA A 103 -16.98 -19.26 25.67
C ALA A 103 -17.92 -20.39 26.13
N GLN A 104 -19.18 -20.37 25.68
CA GLN A 104 -20.12 -21.47 25.93
C GLN A 104 -19.69 -22.76 25.23
N ALA A 105 -19.20 -22.66 23.99
CA ALA A 105 -18.66 -23.80 23.27
C ALA A 105 -17.44 -24.41 23.99
N GLU A 106 -16.63 -23.58 24.67
CA GLU A 106 -15.53 -24.05 25.51
C GLU A 106 -16.00 -24.90 26.68
N GLN A 107 -17.00 -24.39 27.42
CA GLN A 107 -17.51 -25.04 28.61
C GLN A 107 -18.17 -26.38 28.30
N ASN A 108 -18.77 -26.50 27.11
CA ASN A 108 -19.43 -27.71 26.65
C ASN A 108 -18.47 -28.72 26.02
N LEU A 109 -17.20 -28.36 25.80
CA LEU A 109 -16.24 -29.24 25.14
C LEU A 109 -15.70 -30.29 26.12
N ILE A 110 -16.13 -31.53 25.93
CA ILE A 110 -15.60 -32.68 26.67
C ILE A 110 -14.46 -33.29 25.87
N ASN A 111 -13.30 -33.49 26.51
CA ASN A 111 -12.19 -34.18 25.87
C ASN A 111 -12.53 -35.65 25.60
N TRP A 112 -12.66 -36.02 24.33
CA TRP A 112 -13.01 -37.38 23.91
C TRP A 112 -11.97 -38.42 24.32
N THR A 113 -10.70 -38.02 24.54
CA THR A 113 -9.64 -38.94 24.97
C THR A 113 -9.92 -39.56 26.34
N LEU A 114 -10.72 -38.90 27.18
CA LEU A 114 -11.14 -39.42 28.49
C LEU A 114 -12.13 -40.59 28.39
N SER A 115 -12.77 -40.75 27.23
CA SER A 115 -13.75 -41.82 26.97
C SER A 115 -13.13 -43.06 26.31
N VAL A 116 -11.83 -43.02 26.03
CA VAL A 116 -11.10 -44.11 25.38
C VAL A 116 -10.89 -45.27 26.34
N ASP A 117 -11.28 -46.48 25.91
CA ASP A 117 -10.96 -47.72 26.59
C ASP A 117 -10.44 -48.75 25.59
N GLU A 118 -9.11 -48.90 25.53
CA GLU A 118 -8.44 -49.87 24.66
C GLU A 118 -8.74 -51.33 25.03
N ARG A 119 -9.30 -51.58 26.23
CA ARG A 119 -9.69 -52.94 26.65
C ARG A 119 -11.08 -53.34 26.15
N SER A 120 -11.83 -52.41 25.56
CA SER A 120 -13.16 -52.67 24.99
C SER A 120 -13.16 -53.76 23.92
N ILE A 121 -12.05 -53.94 23.21
CA ILE A 121 -11.88 -55.00 22.19
C ILE A 121 -11.44 -56.36 22.76
N LEU A 122 -11.10 -56.43 24.05
CA LEU A 122 -10.59 -57.65 24.69
C LEU A 122 -11.69 -58.49 25.34
N THR A 123 -12.95 -58.10 25.19
CA THR A 123 -14.09 -58.81 25.73
C THR A 123 -14.72 -59.74 24.70
N GLN A 124 -15.33 -60.84 25.17
CA GLN A 124 -16.07 -61.78 24.33
C GLN A 124 -17.54 -61.37 24.16
N ASP A 125 -17.92 -60.19 24.66
CA ASP A 125 -19.28 -59.68 24.61
C ASP A 125 -19.54 -59.02 23.25
N ILE A 126 -20.44 -59.62 22.47
CA ILE A 126 -20.82 -59.15 21.13
C ILE A 126 -21.61 -57.84 21.14
N PHE A 127 -22.14 -57.41 22.29
CA PHE A 127 -22.89 -56.17 22.43
C PHE A 127 -22.04 -54.98 22.91
N GLN A 128 -20.77 -55.22 23.25
CA GLN A 128 -19.90 -54.17 23.74
C GLN A 128 -19.42 -53.28 22.58
N GLU A 129 -19.60 -51.98 22.74
CA GLU A 129 -19.10 -51.00 21.77
C GLU A 129 -17.58 -50.92 21.82
N ASP A 130 -16.95 -51.00 20.66
CA ASP A 130 -15.53 -50.67 20.49
C ASP A 130 -15.32 -49.19 20.83
N ARG A 131 -14.51 -48.95 21.87
CA ARG A 131 -14.10 -47.63 22.40
C ARG A 131 -12.59 -47.41 22.26
N THR A 132 -11.96 -48.08 21.31
CA THR A 132 -10.54 -47.86 20.98
C THR A 132 -10.29 -46.43 20.51
N ARG A 133 -9.07 -45.93 20.72
CA ARG A 133 -8.72 -44.55 20.37
C ARG A 133 -9.00 -44.23 18.90
N LYS A 134 -8.72 -45.16 17.99
CA LYS A 134 -8.93 -44.96 16.54
C LYS A 134 -10.39 -44.72 16.18
N LYS A 135 -11.30 -45.47 16.79
CA LYS A 135 -12.73 -45.35 16.52
C LYS A 135 -13.31 -44.09 17.18
N MET A 136 -12.92 -43.82 18.42
CA MET A 136 -13.32 -42.60 19.13
C MET A 136 -12.80 -41.33 18.45
N GLU A 137 -11.59 -41.36 17.88
CA GLU A 137 -11.04 -40.26 17.08
C GLU A 137 -11.88 -39.99 15.82
N GLN A 138 -12.47 -41.01 15.21
CA GLN A 138 -13.31 -40.83 14.02
C GLN A 138 -14.73 -40.34 14.36
N GLU A 139 -15.29 -40.83 15.46
CA GLU A 139 -16.70 -40.58 15.82
C GLU A 139 -16.91 -39.29 16.63
N LEU A 140 -15.96 -38.95 17.52
CA LEU A 140 -16.15 -37.91 18.54
C LEU A 140 -15.18 -36.73 18.43
N ARG A 141 -14.17 -36.79 17.56
CA ARG A 141 -13.23 -35.68 17.40
C ARG A 141 -13.97 -34.46 16.82
N PRO A 142 -14.07 -33.35 17.57
CA PRO A 142 -14.77 -32.18 17.10
C PRO A 142 -13.93 -31.44 16.06
N ASP A 143 -14.60 -30.95 15.02
CA ASP A 143 -13.99 -30.04 14.04
C ASP A 143 -13.96 -28.62 14.60
N ILE A 144 -12.96 -28.36 15.44
CA ILE A 144 -12.78 -27.05 16.08
C ILE A 144 -12.45 -25.97 15.05
N GLY A 145 -11.79 -26.33 13.93
CA GLY A 145 -11.49 -25.39 12.85
C GLY A 145 -12.76 -24.82 12.24
N LYS A 146 -13.76 -25.66 11.97
CA LYS A 146 -15.05 -25.23 11.42
C LYS A 146 -15.82 -24.28 12.34
N LEU A 147 -15.76 -24.48 13.66
CA LEU A 147 -16.40 -23.57 14.62
C LEU A 147 -15.86 -22.15 14.48
N TYR A 148 -14.52 -22.00 14.40
CA TYR A 148 -13.88 -20.71 14.25
C TYR A 148 -14.05 -20.14 12.84
N ASP A 149 -14.05 -20.98 11.81
CA ASP A 149 -14.26 -20.58 10.42
C ASP A 149 -15.62 -19.91 10.20
N VAL A 150 -16.69 -20.44 10.81
CA VAL A 150 -18.02 -19.80 10.75
C VAL A 150 -17.99 -18.40 11.33
N ASN A 151 -17.30 -18.19 12.46
CA ASN A 151 -17.17 -16.88 13.08
C ASN A 151 -16.33 -15.92 12.22
N ILE A 152 -15.20 -16.40 11.70
CA ILE A 152 -14.32 -15.62 10.82
C ILE A 152 -15.06 -15.23 9.53
N GLN A 153 -15.81 -16.14 8.92
CA GLN A 153 -16.63 -15.85 7.73
C GLN A 153 -17.69 -14.78 7.99
N ARG A 154 -18.36 -14.83 9.15
CA ARG A 154 -19.33 -13.79 9.53
C ARG A 154 -18.66 -12.43 9.76
N ILE A 155 -17.46 -12.41 10.35
CA ILE A 155 -16.68 -11.18 10.53
C ILE A 155 -16.27 -10.62 9.16
N LEU A 156 -15.72 -11.45 8.26
CA LEU A 156 -15.32 -11.02 6.91
C LEU A 156 -16.52 -10.49 6.11
N ALA A 157 -17.68 -11.16 6.17
CA ALA A 157 -18.90 -10.67 5.55
C ALA A 157 -19.35 -9.32 6.12
N THR A 158 -19.12 -9.07 7.42
CA THR A 158 -19.38 -7.78 8.05
C THR A 158 -18.41 -6.72 7.57
N ILE A 159 -17.12 -7.03 7.46
CA ILE A 159 -16.09 -6.12 6.92
C ILE A 159 -16.45 -5.70 5.49
N THR A 160 -16.76 -6.65 4.61
CA THR A 160 -17.15 -6.32 3.22
C THR A 160 -18.36 -5.37 3.15
N ARG A 161 -19.29 -5.47 4.12
CA ARG A 161 -20.43 -4.54 4.21
C ARG A 161 -20.01 -3.17 4.71
N VAL A 162 -19.13 -3.11 5.70
CA VAL A 162 -18.56 -1.86 6.21
C VAL A 162 -17.78 -1.14 5.11
N ASP A 163 -16.92 -1.85 4.38
CA ASP A 163 -16.14 -1.30 3.25
C ASP A 163 -17.04 -0.72 2.17
N ARG A 164 -18.14 -1.42 1.88
CA ARG A 164 -19.13 -0.93 0.91
C ARG A 164 -19.73 0.41 1.34
N VAL A 165 -20.10 0.54 2.62
CA VAL A 165 -20.64 1.79 3.16
C VAL A 165 -19.58 2.89 3.11
N GLN A 166 -18.34 2.59 3.50
CA GLN A 166 -17.24 3.57 3.47
C GLN A 166 -16.88 4.03 2.06
N ARG A 167 -17.00 3.17 1.04
CA ARG A 167 -16.75 3.55 -0.36
C ARG A 167 -17.90 4.31 -1.01
N SER A 168 -19.09 4.28 -0.42
CA SER A 168 -20.27 4.97 -0.96
C SER A 168 -20.43 6.33 -0.30
N GLU A 169 -20.13 7.40 -1.03
CA GLU A 169 -20.33 8.77 -0.57
C GLU A 169 -21.81 9.04 -0.21
N LEU A 170 -22.74 8.39 -0.91
CA LEU A 170 -24.17 8.49 -0.64
C LEU A 170 -24.54 7.92 0.73
N GLU A 171 -24.02 6.74 1.10
CA GLU A 171 -24.29 6.14 2.42
C GLU A 171 -23.57 6.90 3.53
N LEU A 172 -22.35 7.40 3.28
CA LEU A 172 -21.62 8.26 4.21
C LEU A 172 -22.34 9.58 4.48
N ALA A 173 -22.98 10.19 3.48
CA ALA A 173 -23.73 11.43 3.66
C ALA A 173 -24.94 11.29 4.60
N PHE A 174 -25.50 10.08 4.74
CA PHE A 174 -26.57 9.81 5.71
C PHE A 174 -26.06 9.61 7.14
N LEU A 175 -24.76 9.39 7.33
CA LEU A 175 -24.15 9.16 8.63
C LEU A 175 -23.69 10.48 9.25
N THR A 176 -23.76 10.55 10.58
CA THR A 176 -23.09 11.65 11.28
C THR A 176 -21.58 11.51 11.14
N PRO A 177 -20.80 12.61 11.08
CA PRO A 177 -19.35 12.54 10.93
C PRO A 177 -18.67 11.74 12.06
N ALA A 178 -19.23 11.78 13.27
CA ALA A 178 -18.75 10.95 14.39
C ALA A 178 -18.97 9.44 14.13
N GLN A 179 -20.10 9.05 13.54
CA GLN A 179 -20.37 7.66 13.17
C GLN A 179 -19.46 7.19 12.04
N ALA A 180 -19.15 8.04 11.06
CA ALA A 180 -18.24 7.71 9.96
C ALA A 180 -16.80 7.43 10.49
N ILE A 181 -16.31 8.26 11.42
CA ILE A 181 -15.01 8.04 12.07
C ILE A 181 -15.01 6.74 12.88
N GLU A 182 -16.08 6.47 13.66
CA GLU A 182 -16.19 5.21 14.39
C GLU A 182 -16.26 4.00 13.45
N LEU A 183 -16.94 4.12 12.31
CA LEU A 183 -17.02 3.05 11.30
C LEU A 183 -15.63 2.67 10.77
N GLY A 184 -14.78 3.66 10.48
CA GLY A 184 -13.38 3.44 10.11
C GLY A 184 -12.61 2.65 11.18
N LYS A 185 -12.83 2.95 12.47
CA LYS A 185 -12.21 2.18 13.57
C LYS A 185 -12.77 0.77 13.68
N THR A 186 -14.08 0.57 13.48
CA THR A 186 -14.69 -0.75 13.63
C THR A 186 -14.11 -1.80 12.68
N GLN A 187 -13.72 -1.42 11.46
CA GLN A 187 -13.05 -2.33 10.53
C GLN A 187 -11.72 -2.85 11.08
N HIS A 188 -10.92 -1.95 11.66
CA HIS A 188 -9.66 -2.29 12.30
C HIS A 188 -9.87 -3.21 13.51
N GLU A 189 -10.88 -2.92 14.34
CA GLU A 189 -11.30 -3.74 15.47
C GLU A 189 -11.69 -5.16 15.00
N LEU A 190 -12.51 -5.29 13.96
CA LEU A 190 -12.96 -6.57 13.41
C LEU A 190 -11.80 -7.43 12.89
N LEU A 191 -10.85 -6.84 12.15
CA LEU A 191 -9.63 -7.55 11.72
C LEU A 191 -8.78 -7.98 12.92
N SER A 192 -8.72 -7.18 13.98
CA SER A 192 -8.03 -7.55 15.22
C SER A 192 -8.72 -8.71 15.94
N GLU A 193 -10.05 -8.77 15.90
CA GLU A 193 -10.82 -9.89 16.46
C GLU A 193 -10.51 -11.20 15.75
N ILE A 194 -10.34 -11.20 14.42
CA ILE A 194 -9.91 -12.41 13.68
C ILE A 194 -8.58 -12.93 14.24
N GLY A 195 -7.61 -12.05 14.47
CA GLY A 195 -6.34 -12.40 15.12
C GLY A 195 -6.56 -13.04 16.50
N SER A 196 -7.40 -12.43 17.34
CA SER A 196 -7.72 -12.97 18.67
C SER A 196 -8.39 -14.35 18.60
N PHE A 197 -9.32 -14.57 17.65
CA PHE A 197 -9.94 -15.86 17.43
C PHE A 197 -8.91 -16.92 17.01
N LEU A 198 -7.97 -16.58 16.14
CA LEU A 198 -6.89 -17.48 15.73
C LEU A 198 -5.93 -17.78 16.90
N ASP A 199 -5.62 -16.81 17.75
CA ASP A 199 -4.83 -17.00 18.97
C ASP A 199 -5.54 -17.96 19.94
N LYS A 200 -6.84 -17.78 20.18
CA LYS A 200 -7.64 -18.67 21.03
C LYS A 200 -7.74 -20.08 20.45
N LEU A 201 -7.95 -20.21 19.14
CA LEU A 201 -7.92 -21.51 18.45
C LEU A 201 -6.57 -22.20 18.68
N THR A 202 -5.48 -21.45 18.51
CA THR A 202 -4.11 -21.95 18.74
C THR A 202 -3.95 -22.47 20.16
N TYR A 203 -4.36 -21.67 21.14
CA TYR A 203 -4.29 -22.02 22.54
C TYR A 203 -5.12 -23.27 22.88
N ARG A 204 -6.34 -23.38 22.35
CA ARG A 204 -7.20 -24.56 22.57
C ARG A 204 -6.59 -25.84 22.01
N ILE A 205 -5.99 -25.79 20.82
CA ILE A 205 -5.35 -26.96 20.21
C ILE A 205 -4.12 -27.38 21.02
N ILE A 206 -3.31 -26.41 21.44
CA ILE A 206 -2.05 -26.66 22.13
C ILE A 206 -2.25 -27.16 23.57
N THR A 207 -3.33 -26.75 24.25
CA THR A 207 -3.66 -27.21 25.61
C THR A 207 -4.17 -28.65 25.66
N ALA A 208 -4.80 -29.15 24.59
CA ALA A 208 -5.26 -30.53 24.47
C ALA A 208 -4.79 -31.18 23.15
N PRO A 209 -3.47 -31.37 22.94
CA PRO A 209 -2.93 -31.82 21.67
C PRO A 209 -3.35 -33.26 21.35
N GLU A 210 -3.59 -34.10 22.36
CA GLU A 210 -4.08 -35.47 22.14
C GLU A 210 -5.51 -35.53 21.59
N ALA A 211 -6.31 -34.50 21.88
CA ALA A 211 -7.69 -34.42 21.41
C ALA A 211 -7.77 -33.86 19.99
N PHE A 212 -6.87 -32.94 19.65
CA PHE A 212 -6.98 -32.12 18.44
C PHE A 212 -5.88 -32.34 17.41
N MET A 213 -4.68 -32.78 17.78
CA MET A 213 -3.56 -32.92 16.87
C MET A 213 -3.35 -34.37 16.43
N THR A 214 -2.82 -34.54 15.23
CA THR A 214 -2.36 -35.82 14.70
C THR A 214 -0.89 -36.02 15.05
N ASN A 215 -0.52 -37.20 15.55
CA ASN A 215 0.86 -37.50 15.90
C ASN A 215 1.64 -37.96 14.66
N LEU A 216 2.74 -37.28 14.35
CA LEU A 216 3.68 -37.65 13.31
C LEU A 216 4.89 -38.32 13.99
N GLY A 217 4.76 -39.63 14.23
CA GLY A 217 5.75 -40.39 14.99
C GLY A 217 5.76 -40.05 16.49
N CYS A 218 6.94 -40.12 17.11
CA CYS A 218 7.06 -40.01 18.57
C CYS A 218 7.28 -38.58 19.07
N HIS A 219 7.85 -37.70 18.24
CA HIS A 219 8.36 -36.39 18.67
C HIS A 219 7.57 -35.21 18.10
N LEU A 220 6.71 -35.43 17.10
CA LEU A 220 5.97 -34.38 16.41
C LEU A 220 4.46 -34.59 16.50
N ALA A 221 3.75 -33.48 16.58
CA ALA A 221 2.31 -33.41 16.41
C ALA A 221 1.97 -32.30 15.42
N SER A 222 0.95 -32.51 14.60
CA SER A 222 0.48 -31.50 13.64
C SER A 222 -1.04 -31.39 13.63
N TYR A 223 -1.52 -30.16 13.43
CA TYR A 223 -2.93 -29.87 13.18
C TYR A 223 -3.04 -29.07 11.89
N CYS A 224 -4.01 -29.41 11.04
CA CYS A 224 -4.26 -28.75 9.77
C CYS A 224 -5.76 -28.47 9.65
N TYR A 225 -6.09 -27.26 9.21
CA TYR A 225 -7.43 -26.88 8.81
C TYR A 225 -7.35 -26.02 7.53
N GLN A 226 -8.15 -26.38 6.53
CA GLN A 226 -8.21 -25.67 5.25
C GLN A 226 -9.60 -25.07 5.08
N SER A 227 -9.66 -23.78 4.78
CA SER A 227 -10.88 -23.04 4.49
C SER A 227 -10.73 -22.29 3.17
N SER A 228 -11.85 -21.79 2.65
CA SER A 228 -11.90 -20.92 1.47
C SER A 228 -11.14 -19.61 1.66
N ASN A 229 -11.13 -19.06 2.88
CA ASN A 229 -10.55 -17.74 3.18
C ASN A 229 -9.17 -17.81 3.81
N TYR A 230 -8.82 -18.92 4.47
CA TYR A 230 -7.51 -19.10 5.10
C TYR A 230 -7.16 -20.59 5.26
N ASN A 231 -5.86 -20.88 5.29
CA ASN A 231 -5.32 -22.17 5.71
C ASN A 231 -4.59 -22.00 7.04
N TYR A 232 -4.79 -22.93 7.95
CA TYR A 232 -4.24 -22.88 9.29
C TYR A 232 -3.51 -24.19 9.60
N GLN A 233 -2.26 -24.08 10.03
CA GLN A 233 -1.48 -25.24 10.46
C GLN A 233 -0.68 -24.95 11.72
N LEU A 234 -0.70 -25.92 12.64
CA LEU A 234 0.20 -25.99 13.77
C LEU A 234 1.14 -27.17 13.61
N TRP A 235 2.41 -26.90 13.83
CA TRP A 235 3.46 -27.89 13.95
C TRP A 235 4.04 -27.79 15.35
N CYS A 236 4.05 -28.88 16.12
CA CYS A 236 4.48 -28.86 17.51
C CYS A 236 5.45 -29.99 17.83
N LEU A 237 6.48 -29.66 18.62
CA LEU A 237 7.28 -30.64 19.33
C LEU A 237 6.49 -31.17 20.53
N ARG A 238 6.44 -32.49 20.66
CA ARG A 238 5.87 -33.14 21.84
C ARG A 238 6.82 -32.97 23.03
N ASP A 239 6.27 -33.18 24.22
CA ASP A 239 7.03 -33.12 25.48
C ASP A 239 7.90 -34.37 25.62
N VAL A 240 8.95 -34.43 24.80
CA VAL A 240 9.93 -35.50 24.75
C VAL A 240 11.29 -34.84 24.84
N SER A 241 12.18 -35.38 25.67
CA SER A 241 13.52 -34.84 25.83
C SER A 241 14.34 -35.04 24.55
N ILE A 242 14.39 -34.01 23.70
CA ILE A 242 15.18 -34.02 22.47
C ILE A 242 16.53 -33.37 22.78
N ARG A 243 17.61 -34.12 22.58
CA ARG A 243 18.95 -33.56 22.73
C ARG A 243 19.37 -32.90 21.42
N PHE A 244 18.92 -31.67 21.21
CA PHE A 244 19.17 -30.91 19.99
C PHE A 244 20.67 -30.78 19.62
N GLN A 245 21.58 -30.87 20.61
CA GLN A 245 23.04 -30.80 20.43
C GLN A 245 23.64 -32.00 19.66
N PHE A 246 22.95 -33.14 19.63
CA PHE A 246 23.42 -34.35 18.93
C PHE A 246 22.73 -34.56 17.59
N LEU A 247 22.00 -33.55 17.08
CA LEU A 247 21.51 -33.59 15.70
C LEU A 247 22.68 -33.39 14.75
N ASP A 248 22.79 -34.24 13.72
CA ASP A 248 23.87 -34.18 12.72
C ASP A 248 24.02 -32.78 12.09
N LEU A 249 22.89 -32.09 11.94
CA LEU A 249 22.81 -30.67 11.66
C LEU A 249 21.95 -30.01 12.74
N PRO A 250 22.35 -28.87 13.34
CA PRO A 250 21.61 -28.18 14.39
C PRO A 250 20.44 -27.37 13.79
N LEU A 251 19.62 -28.03 12.98
CA LEU A 251 18.45 -27.47 12.31
C LEU A 251 17.35 -28.53 12.18
N MET A 252 16.10 -28.10 12.23
CA MET A 252 14.94 -28.95 12.02
C MET A 252 14.06 -28.37 10.92
N SER A 253 13.49 -29.22 10.06
CA SER A 253 12.56 -28.77 9.01
C SER A 253 11.13 -28.94 9.50
N ALA A 254 10.40 -27.85 9.66
CA ALA A 254 8.96 -27.87 9.89
C ALA A 254 8.26 -27.93 8.52
N ASN A 255 7.75 -29.11 8.18
CA ASN A 255 6.94 -29.28 6.98
C ASN A 255 5.48 -28.90 7.25
N LEU A 256 5.00 -27.86 6.57
CA LEU A 256 3.67 -27.30 6.69
C LEU A 256 2.88 -27.56 5.39
N ASP A 257 2.60 -28.83 5.10
CA ASP A 257 1.93 -29.27 3.87
C ASP A 257 0.53 -28.66 3.66
N CYS A 258 -0.21 -28.39 4.75
CA CYS A 258 -1.56 -27.81 4.70
C CYS A 258 -1.57 -26.40 4.10
N VAL A 259 -0.50 -25.66 4.39
CA VAL A 259 -0.30 -24.26 3.99
C VAL A 259 0.64 -24.17 2.77
N GLY A 260 1.41 -25.22 2.49
CA GLY A 260 2.36 -25.28 1.38
C GLY A 260 3.72 -24.65 1.69
N LEU A 261 4.12 -24.60 2.97
CA LEU A 261 5.39 -24.03 3.40
C LEU A 261 6.33 -25.09 3.99
N ASN A 262 7.64 -24.91 3.81
CA ASN A 262 8.65 -25.68 4.51
C ASN A 262 9.65 -24.72 5.16
N ILE A 263 9.75 -24.77 6.48
CA ILE A 263 10.53 -23.81 7.26
C ILE A 263 11.71 -24.52 7.91
N GLN A 264 12.91 -24.00 7.68
CA GLN A 264 14.11 -24.46 8.38
C GLN A 264 14.28 -23.69 9.69
N LEU A 265 14.17 -24.40 10.81
CA LEU A 265 14.28 -23.88 12.15
C LEU A 265 15.72 -23.97 12.64
N PRO A 266 16.38 -22.84 12.95
CA PRO A 266 17.73 -22.86 13.51
C PRO A 266 17.71 -23.28 14.98
N PHE A 267 18.82 -23.86 15.46
CA PHE A 267 19.00 -24.28 16.85
C PHE A 267 18.68 -23.21 17.89
N SER A 268 18.89 -21.93 17.58
CA SER A 268 18.60 -20.81 18.50
C SER A 268 17.12 -20.71 18.91
N VAL A 269 16.22 -21.30 18.12
CA VAL A 269 14.77 -21.30 18.37
C VAL A 269 14.29 -22.66 18.88
N LEU A 270 15.10 -23.71 18.74
CA LEU A 270 14.76 -25.05 19.18
C LEU A 270 14.71 -25.11 20.71
N SER A 271 13.53 -25.40 21.24
CA SER A 271 13.27 -25.55 22.68
C SER A 271 12.21 -26.63 22.91
N ASP A 272 12.17 -27.15 24.13
CA ASP A 272 11.14 -28.10 24.54
C ASP A 272 9.76 -27.43 24.49
N ASN A 273 8.74 -28.17 24.06
CA ASN A 273 7.36 -27.67 23.93
C ASN A 273 7.22 -26.46 22.99
N MET A 274 8.07 -26.37 21.97
CA MET A 274 7.91 -25.36 20.92
C MET A 274 6.84 -25.78 19.91
N CYS A 275 6.01 -24.82 19.50
CA CYS A 275 5.11 -24.92 18.38
C CYS A 275 5.39 -23.80 17.37
N VAL A 276 5.20 -24.10 16.10
CA VAL A 276 5.18 -23.15 15.00
C VAL A 276 3.74 -23.09 14.52
N ARG A 277 3.14 -21.90 14.64
CA ARG A 277 1.87 -21.57 14.01
C ARG A 277 2.13 -20.99 12.65
N CYS A 278 1.40 -21.46 11.66
CA CYS A 278 1.34 -20.84 10.35
C CYS A 278 -0.10 -20.61 9.92
N VAL A 279 -0.42 -19.38 9.54
CA VAL A 279 -1.70 -18.98 8.98
C VAL A 279 -1.46 -18.36 7.62
N HIS A 280 -2.13 -18.88 6.60
CA HIS A 280 -2.14 -18.30 5.27
C HIS A 280 -3.50 -17.70 5.02
N THR A 281 -3.58 -16.37 5.00
CA THR A 281 -4.83 -15.65 4.72
C THR A 281 -4.90 -15.31 3.24
N HIS A 282 -6.05 -15.58 2.61
CA HIS A 282 -6.32 -15.19 1.22
C HIS A 282 -6.92 -13.79 1.08
N PHE A 283 -7.13 -13.11 2.21
CA PHE A 283 -7.58 -11.73 2.29
C PHE A 283 -6.48 -10.85 2.90
N ASP A 284 -6.59 -9.54 2.62
CA ASP A 284 -5.66 -8.54 3.12
C ASP A 284 -6.15 -7.98 4.47
N ALA A 285 -5.36 -8.20 5.51
CA ALA A 285 -5.64 -7.72 6.86
C ALA A 285 -4.68 -6.62 7.33
N TYR A 286 -3.68 -6.26 6.51
CA TYR A 286 -2.54 -5.46 6.95
C TYR A 286 -2.28 -4.21 6.13
N SER A 287 -2.68 -4.15 4.84
CA SER A 287 -2.34 -2.99 4.01
C SER A 287 -2.94 -1.69 4.53
N GLU A 288 -4.16 -1.72 5.05
CA GLU A 288 -4.80 -0.53 5.66
C GLU A 288 -4.08 -0.05 6.93
N ARG A 289 -3.36 -0.94 7.61
CA ARG A 289 -2.56 -0.63 8.81
C ARG A 289 -1.15 -0.16 8.46
N ALA A 290 -0.76 -0.22 7.19
CA ALA A 290 0.56 0.23 6.78
C ALA A 290 0.65 1.74 6.93
N LYS A 291 1.79 2.23 7.46
CA LYS A 291 2.07 3.67 7.57
C LYS A 291 1.94 4.40 6.23
N SER A 292 2.16 3.69 5.14
CA SER A 292 2.10 4.21 3.77
C SER A 292 0.76 3.96 3.08
N PHE A 293 -0.29 3.60 3.82
CA PHE A 293 -1.63 3.37 3.25
C PHE A 293 -2.22 4.66 2.69
N GLU A 294 -2.24 5.72 3.49
CA GLU A 294 -2.60 7.06 3.04
C GLU A 294 -1.33 7.81 2.61
N ILE A 295 -1.34 8.28 1.36
CA ILE A 295 -0.29 9.14 0.84
C ILE A 295 -0.71 10.58 1.17
N VAL A 296 -0.07 11.17 2.16
CA VAL A 296 -0.26 12.60 2.44
C VAL A 296 0.51 13.37 1.38
N ILE A 297 -0.22 14.00 0.47
CA ILE A 297 0.34 14.88 -0.56
C ILE A 297 0.29 16.29 0.03
N ASP A 298 1.46 16.88 0.32
CA ASP A 298 1.52 18.27 0.77
C ASP A 298 1.09 19.18 -0.39
N SER A 299 0.11 20.06 -0.11
CA SER A 299 -0.61 20.84 -1.11
C SER A 299 0.17 22.03 -1.68
N GLU A 300 1.42 22.25 -1.27
CA GLU A 300 2.12 23.52 -1.57
C GLU A 300 2.44 23.69 -3.06
N THR A 301 2.61 22.60 -3.81
CA THR A 301 2.82 22.64 -5.27
C THR A 301 2.23 21.39 -5.94
N LEU A 302 0.93 21.39 -6.24
CA LEU A 302 0.38 20.40 -7.16
C LEU A 302 0.64 20.82 -8.61
N PRO A 303 1.08 19.91 -9.49
CA PRO A 303 1.11 20.18 -10.92
C PRO A 303 -0.32 20.39 -11.43
N HIS A 304 -0.49 21.08 -12.57
CA HIS A 304 -1.79 21.30 -13.22
C HIS A 304 -2.59 20.01 -13.41
N CYS A 305 -1.92 18.94 -13.87
CA CYS A 305 -2.48 17.58 -14.00
C CYS A 305 -2.94 16.93 -12.67
N GLY A 306 -2.66 17.54 -11.52
CA GLY A 306 -3.07 17.11 -10.18
C GLY A 306 -4.24 17.90 -9.59
N LEU A 307 -4.73 18.94 -10.28
CA LEU A 307 -5.91 19.69 -9.85
C LEU A 307 -7.18 18.85 -10.02
N LEU A 308 -8.03 18.85 -9.00
CA LEU A 308 -9.27 18.06 -8.98
C LEU A 308 -10.36 18.66 -9.89
N ASP A 309 -10.36 19.99 -10.06
CA ASP A 309 -11.30 20.69 -10.93
C ASP A 309 -10.66 20.97 -12.31
N ILE A 310 -11.33 20.48 -13.34
CA ILE A 310 -10.90 20.63 -14.73
C ILE A 310 -10.97 22.10 -15.16
N ASP A 311 -11.94 22.87 -14.64
CA ASP A 311 -12.08 24.29 -14.97
C ASP A 311 -10.89 25.08 -14.43
N ASP A 312 -10.52 24.85 -13.18
CA ASP A 312 -9.39 25.49 -12.52
C ASP A 312 -8.07 25.11 -13.21
N CYS A 313 -7.91 23.86 -13.64
CA CYS A 313 -6.74 23.39 -14.38
C CYS A 313 -6.48 24.18 -15.67
N ILE A 314 -7.52 24.52 -16.42
CA ILE A 314 -7.39 25.25 -17.70
C ILE A 314 -7.09 26.73 -17.45
N ILE A 315 -7.69 27.30 -16.41
CA ILE A 315 -7.43 28.68 -16.01
C ILE A 315 -5.97 28.81 -15.58
N ASP A 316 -5.48 27.88 -14.78
CA ASP A 316 -4.10 27.87 -14.29
C ASP A 316 -3.09 27.58 -15.43
N GLU A 317 -3.42 26.67 -16.36
CA GLU A 317 -2.65 26.46 -17.61
C GLU A 317 -2.49 27.78 -18.39
N TRP A 318 -3.56 28.56 -18.53
CA TRP A 318 -3.52 29.84 -19.24
C TRP A 318 -2.70 30.89 -18.48
N LEU A 319 -2.92 31.02 -17.18
CA LEU A 319 -2.18 31.99 -16.34
C LEU A 319 -0.68 31.70 -16.34
N THR A 320 -0.28 30.44 -16.22
CA THR A 320 1.14 30.07 -16.28
C THR A 320 1.77 30.31 -17.65
N GLN A 321 1.03 30.13 -18.75
CA GLN A 321 1.50 30.53 -20.08
C GLN A 321 1.72 32.04 -20.20
N VAL A 322 0.84 32.85 -19.60
CA VAL A 322 0.99 34.31 -19.53
C VAL A 322 2.21 34.70 -18.67
N ASP A 323 2.38 34.07 -17.51
CA ASP A 323 3.53 34.32 -16.63
C ASP A 323 4.87 33.96 -17.31
N ILE A 324 4.91 32.84 -18.03
CA ILE A 324 6.08 32.43 -18.82
C ILE A 324 6.38 33.49 -19.89
N GLN A 325 5.34 34.01 -20.56
CA GLN A 325 5.50 35.04 -21.57
C GLN A 325 6.10 36.33 -20.96
N GLU A 326 5.58 36.80 -19.82
CA GLU A 326 6.11 37.95 -19.09
C GLU A 326 7.56 37.72 -18.62
N GLU A 327 7.88 36.51 -18.15
CA GLU A 327 9.24 36.14 -17.76
C GLU A 327 10.22 36.18 -18.94
N ILE A 328 9.79 35.74 -20.13
CA ILE A 328 10.62 35.81 -21.34
C ILE A 328 10.81 37.27 -21.77
N ILE A 329 9.75 38.10 -21.73
CA ILE A 329 9.81 39.53 -22.05
C ILE A 329 10.79 40.26 -21.13
N THR A 330 10.65 40.10 -19.81
CA THR A 330 11.56 40.71 -18.81
C THR A 330 13.02 40.24 -18.98
N LYS A 331 13.24 38.97 -19.33
CA LYS A 331 14.58 38.46 -19.69
C LYS A 331 15.13 39.07 -20.97
N MET A 332 14.30 39.34 -21.97
CA MET A 332 14.72 40.02 -23.20
C MET A 332 15.05 41.49 -22.94
N GLU A 333 14.23 42.19 -22.17
CA GLU A 333 14.45 43.60 -21.78
C GLU A 333 15.72 43.77 -20.95
N SER A 334 15.93 42.92 -19.94
CA SER A 334 17.15 42.97 -19.12
C SER A 334 18.41 42.69 -19.93
N LYS A 335 18.37 41.74 -20.88
CA LYS A 335 19.48 41.50 -21.82
C LYS A 335 19.73 42.69 -22.74
N MET A 336 18.67 43.36 -23.20
CA MET A 336 18.77 44.58 -24.00
C MET A 336 19.43 45.72 -23.21
N GLN A 337 19.01 45.92 -21.95
CA GLN A 337 19.62 46.91 -21.05
C GLN A 337 21.09 46.58 -20.75
N GLN A 338 21.42 45.30 -20.53
CA GLN A 338 22.81 44.86 -20.37
C GLN A 338 23.63 45.14 -21.63
N TYR A 339 23.08 44.91 -22.81
CA TYR A 339 23.74 45.24 -24.07
C TYR A 339 23.99 46.74 -24.21
N VAL A 340 22.97 47.58 -23.96
CA VAL A 340 23.11 49.05 -24.01
C VAL A 340 24.19 49.53 -23.02
N ASN A 341 24.15 49.05 -21.77
CA ASN A 341 25.17 49.39 -20.76
C ASN A 341 26.58 48.93 -21.17
N VAL A 342 26.72 47.77 -21.81
CA VAL A 342 28.00 47.28 -22.33
C VAL A 342 28.47 48.13 -23.52
N MET A 343 27.58 48.55 -24.41
CA MET A 343 27.92 49.45 -25.51
C MET A 343 28.31 50.85 -25.00
N ASP A 344 27.57 51.40 -24.04
CA ASP A 344 27.88 52.68 -23.39
C ASP A 344 29.23 52.64 -22.65
N THR A 345 29.55 51.53 -21.97
CA THR A 345 30.86 51.36 -21.34
C THR A 345 31.98 51.15 -22.35
N ILE A 346 31.72 50.54 -23.51
CA ILE A 346 32.68 50.43 -24.62
C ILE A 346 32.91 51.82 -25.25
N GLU A 347 31.86 52.62 -25.46
CA GLU A 347 31.96 54.00 -25.96
C GLU A 347 32.68 54.91 -24.97
N ALA A 348 32.34 54.83 -23.68
CA ALA A 348 33.00 55.58 -22.60
C ALA A 348 34.48 55.20 -22.43
N ASN A 349 34.86 53.95 -22.70
CA ASN A 349 36.27 53.51 -22.69
C ASN A 349 37.03 53.84 -23.99
N GLN A 350 36.33 54.11 -25.10
CA GLN A 350 36.93 54.59 -26.36
C GLN A 350 37.04 56.13 -26.43
N ALA A 351 36.20 56.86 -25.70
CA ALA A 351 36.20 58.33 -25.63
C ALA A 351 37.52 58.97 -25.12
N PRO A 352 38.31 58.40 -24.17
CA PRO A 352 39.57 59.00 -23.75
C PRO A 352 40.73 58.75 -24.72
N ARG A 353 40.53 57.96 -25.79
CA ARG A 353 41.58 57.70 -26.80
C ARG A 353 41.66 58.75 -27.92
N ARG A 354 40.70 59.67 -28.01
CA ARG A 354 40.70 60.73 -29.06
C ARG A 354 41.32 62.05 -28.62
N SER A 355 41.70 62.22 -27.36
CA SER A 355 42.34 63.45 -26.87
C SER A 355 43.65 63.18 -26.12
N LYS A 356 44.73 62.95 -26.87
CA LYS A 356 46.11 63.43 -26.60
C LYS A 356 47.09 62.88 -27.65
N LYS A 357 47.54 63.74 -28.55
CA LYS A 357 48.78 63.55 -29.32
C LYS A 357 49.92 64.26 -28.57
N SER A 358 50.89 63.50 -28.07
CA SER A 358 52.35 63.68 -28.30
C SER A 358 53.19 62.91 -27.26
N ASP A 359 53.92 61.89 -27.75
CA ASP A 359 55.27 61.40 -27.40
C ASP A 359 55.63 61.09 -25.93
N GLN A 360 56.20 59.93 -25.51
CA GLN A 360 57.03 58.93 -26.20
C GLN A 360 57.12 57.58 -25.41
N LYS A 361 57.13 56.48 -26.18
CA LYS A 361 57.80 55.16 -26.04
C LYS A 361 57.60 54.19 -24.85
N ASN A 362 57.18 52.99 -25.27
CA ASN A 362 57.43 51.62 -24.78
C ASN A 362 56.75 51.15 -23.48
N GLU A 363 55.66 50.40 -23.63
CA GLU A 363 55.68 48.94 -23.52
C GLU A 363 54.37 48.33 -24.06
N GLN A 364 54.51 47.26 -24.84
CA GLN A 364 53.41 46.48 -25.39
C GLN A 364 52.80 45.61 -24.29
N THR A 365 51.54 45.86 -23.94
CA THR A 365 50.62 44.79 -23.53
C THR A 365 49.35 44.90 -24.36
N GLN A 366 49.06 43.80 -25.07
CA GLN A 366 47.97 43.66 -26.01
C GLN A 366 46.61 43.92 -25.35
N ALA A 367 46.05 45.11 -25.54
CA ALA A 367 44.62 45.33 -25.33
C ALA A 367 43.89 44.62 -26.47
N LYS A 368 43.48 43.35 -26.25
CA LYS A 368 42.54 42.63 -27.10
C LYS A 368 41.34 43.54 -27.36
N ALA A 369 41.09 43.87 -28.62
CA ALA A 369 39.85 44.51 -29.02
C ALA A 369 38.69 43.59 -28.56
N MET A 370 37.90 44.04 -27.59
CA MET A 370 36.66 43.37 -27.21
C MET A 370 35.78 43.39 -28.47
N LYS A 371 35.54 42.20 -29.05
CA LYS A 371 34.56 42.05 -30.13
C LYS A 371 33.22 42.52 -29.60
N ALA A 372 32.53 43.37 -30.35
CA ALA A 372 31.18 43.80 -30.03
C ALA A 372 30.31 42.55 -29.79
N PRO A 373 29.59 42.47 -28.65
CA PRO A 373 28.67 41.39 -28.40
C PRO A 373 27.65 41.26 -29.55
N LYS A 374 27.22 40.03 -29.84
CA LYS A 374 26.18 39.76 -30.82
C LYS A 374 24.89 40.46 -30.35
N GLU A 375 24.27 41.26 -31.21
CA GLU A 375 23.07 42.02 -30.86
C GLU A 375 21.98 41.04 -30.37
N PRO A 376 21.45 41.21 -29.15
CA PRO A 376 20.36 40.39 -28.67
C PRO A 376 19.13 40.63 -29.55
N GLN A 377 18.33 39.58 -29.77
CA GLN A 377 17.07 39.67 -30.50
C GLN A 377 16.20 40.76 -29.86
N SER A 378 15.90 41.82 -30.61
CA SER A 378 14.92 42.82 -30.19
C SER A 378 13.52 42.26 -30.37
N LEU A 379 12.61 42.63 -29.46
CA LEU A 379 11.18 42.40 -29.64
C LEU A 379 10.65 43.48 -30.60
N PRO A 380 10.23 43.12 -31.83
CA PRO A 380 9.56 44.07 -32.71
C PRO A 380 8.22 44.48 -32.09
N GLU A 381 7.79 45.73 -32.32
CA GLU A 381 6.45 46.18 -31.92
C GLU A 381 5.37 45.24 -32.52
N GLY A 382 4.50 44.69 -31.66
CA GLY A 382 3.41 43.78 -32.05
C GLY A 382 3.78 42.28 -32.14
N MET A 383 4.97 41.87 -31.70
CA MET A 383 5.35 40.44 -31.61
C MET A 383 5.65 40.00 -30.17
N PHE A 384 5.17 38.81 -29.82
CA PHE A 384 5.29 38.20 -28.49
C PHE A 384 6.04 36.87 -28.55
N PRO A 385 6.81 36.49 -27.53
CA PRO A 385 7.41 35.16 -27.46
C PRO A 385 6.34 34.07 -27.28
N ASP A 386 6.52 32.92 -27.92
CA ASP A 386 5.66 31.74 -27.73
C ASP A 386 6.00 31.05 -26.39
N PRO A 387 5.08 31.02 -25.40
CA PRO A 387 5.32 30.33 -24.14
C PRO A 387 5.09 28.82 -24.23
N TYR A 388 4.42 28.30 -25.26
CA TYR A 388 3.81 26.96 -25.24
C TYR A 388 4.82 25.80 -25.10
N ASN A 389 5.91 25.81 -25.87
CA ASN A 389 6.92 24.75 -25.78
C ASN A 389 7.64 24.75 -24.42
N ILE A 390 7.88 25.94 -23.86
CA ILE A 390 8.52 26.11 -22.56
C ILE A 390 7.57 25.67 -21.44
N PHE A 391 6.28 25.97 -21.57
CA PHE A 391 5.24 25.49 -20.66
C PHE A 391 5.23 23.96 -20.60
N LEU A 392 5.17 23.28 -21.76
CA LEU A 392 5.16 21.81 -21.82
C LEU A 392 6.39 21.18 -21.16
N GLU A 393 7.58 21.75 -21.37
CA GLU A 393 8.81 21.25 -20.73
C GLU A 393 8.77 21.44 -19.21
N ARG A 394 8.35 22.62 -18.73
CA ARG A 394 8.24 22.91 -17.28
C ARG A 394 7.21 22.02 -16.60
N GLU A 395 6.03 21.88 -17.20
CA GLU A 395 4.95 21.06 -16.65
C GLU A 395 5.38 19.59 -16.58
N HIS A 396 6.06 19.07 -17.60
CA HIS A 396 6.56 17.71 -17.60
C HIS A 396 7.60 17.47 -16.50
N GLU A 397 8.52 18.42 -16.30
CA GLU A 397 9.50 18.35 -15.22
C GLU A 397 8.86 18.41 -13.83
N GLU A 398 7.88 19.28 -13.63
CA GLU A 398 7.11 19.40 -12.38
C GLU A 398 6.30 18.13 -12.11
N TYR A 399 5.65 17.57 -13.12
CA TYR A 399 4.92 16.31 -13.02
C TYR A 399 5.83 15.14 -12.63
N ILE A 400 7.01 15.02 -13.25
CA ILE A 400 7.97 13.97 -12.89
C ILE A 400 8.46 14.15 -11.46
N LYS A 401 8.79 15.38 -11.04
CA LYS A 401 9.22 15.67 -9.66
C LYS A 401 8.13 15.31 -8.67
N PHE A 402 6.89 15.69 -8.94
CA PHE A 402 5.73 15.34 -8.13
C PHE A 402 5.56 13.81 -7.98
N LEU A 403 5.64 13.06 -9.09
CA LEU A 403 5.55 11.60 -9.04
C LEU A 403 6.69 10.99 -8.22
N ASP A 404 7.90 11.51 -8.37
CA ASP A 404 9.06 11.05 -7.62
C ASP A 404 8.89 11.34 -6.12
N GLU A 405 8.51 12.56 -5.76
CA GLU A 405 8.34 12.96 -4.36
C GLU A 405 7.20 12.20 -3.67
N ALA A 406 6.02 12.13 -4.27
CA ALA A 406 4.82 11.56 -3.63
C ALA A 406 4.72 10.03 -3.73
N TYR A 407 5.14 9.43 -4.85
CA TYR A 407 4.87 8.01 -5.13
C TYR A 407 6.11 7.12 -5.15
N ASN A 408 7.33 7.68 -5.17
CA ASN A 408 8.53 6.85 -5.16
C ASN A 408 8.64 6.08 -3.83
N PRO A 409 8.70 4.74 -3.86
CA PRO A 409 8.88 3.94 -2.66
C PRO A 409 10.11 4.34 -1.83
N ALA A 410 11.18 4.85 -2.46
CA ALA A 410 12.41 5.23 -1.77
C ALA A 410 12.24 6.39 -0.78
N ASN A 411 11.23 7.24 -0.99
CA ASN A 411 10.97 8.41 -0.15
C ASN A 411 10.14 8.08 1.10
N ASN A 412 9.68 6.84 1.23
CA ASN A 412 8.91 6.39 2.39
C ASN A 412 9.83 6.21 3.62
N PRO A 413 9.58 6.87 4.76
CA PRO A 413 10.42 6.74 5.94
C PRO A 413 10.35 5.32 6.52
N LEU A 414 11.48 4.59 6.46
CA LEU A 414 11.61 3.24 6.99
C LEU A 414 12.17 3.26 8.42
N THR A 415 11.56 2.47 9.31
CA THR A 415 12.15 2.20 10.63
C THR A 415 13.05 0.95 10.60
N PRO A 416 14.04 0.82 11.51
CA PRO A 416 14.94 -0.33 11.51
C PRO A 416 14.18 -1.66 11.64
N GLY A 417 14.38 -2.56 10.66
CA GLY A 417 13.72 -3.86 10.60
C GLY A 417 12.49 -3.92 9.70
N GLU A 418 12.00 -2.79 9.19
CA GLU A 418 10.94 -2.76 8.17
C GLU A 418 11.51 -3.01 6.77
N ILE A 419 10.73 -3.72 5.94
CA ILE A 419 11.04 -3.96 4.54
C ILE A 419 10.01 -3.20 3.70
N ASN A 420 10.50 -2.37 2.78
CA ASN A 420 9.62 -1.67 1.84
C ASN A 420 9.15 -2.62 0.74
N LEU A 421 7.86 -2.96 0.76
CA LEU A 421 7.25 -3.82 -0.24
C LEU A 421 6.44 -3.07 -1.31
N ARG A 422 6.37 -1.73 -1.27
CA ARG A 422 5.53 -0.90 -2.16
C ARG A 422 5.86 -1.04 -3.64
N ARG A 423 7.07 -1.49 -3.97
CA ARG A 423 7.49 -1.80 -5.34
C ARG A 423 6.87 -3.10 -5.89
N PHE A 424 6.36 -3.97 -5.03
CA PHE A 424 5.83 -5.27 -5.39
C PHE A 424 4.31 -5.29 -5.28
N ILE A 425 3.68 -6.03 -6.18
CA ILE A 425 2.28 -6.41 -6.05
C ILE A 425 2.23 -7.73 -5.28
N LEU A 426 1.58 -7.73 -4.12
CA LEU A 426 1.41 -8.94 -3.33
C LEU A 426 0.28 -9.78 -3.93
N ILE A 427 0.60 -10.99 -4.35
CA ILE A 427 -0.35 -11.93 -4.96
C ILE A 427 -0.38 -13.19 -4.10
N GLY A 428 -1.57 -13.74 -3.88
CA GLY A 428 -1.73 -15.05 -3.24
C GLY A 428 -1.84 -15.01 -1.72
N GLY A 429 -2.05 -13.84 -1.11
CA GLY A 429 -2.32 -13.71 0.32
C GLY A 429 -1.06 -13.55 1.18
N ILE A 430 -1.24 -13.67 2.50
CA ILE A 430 -0.21 -13.37 3.50
C ILE A 430 0.04 -14.59 4.37
N PHE A 431 1.31 -14.94 4.58
CA PHE A 431 1.72 -15.98 5.52
C PHE A 431 2.17 -15.34 6.83
N ALA A 432 1.42 -15.59 7.90
CA ALA A 432 1.82 -15.29 9.27
C ALA A 432 2.46 -16.53 9.88
N VAL A 433 3.70 -16.42 10.36
CA VAL A 433 4.44 -17.50 11.02
C VAL A 433 4.85 -17.02 12.40
N ASP A 434 4.36 -17.71 13.43
CA ASP A 434 4.60 -17.35 14.82
C ASP A 434 5.17 -18.54 15.59
N PHE A 435 6.14 -18.24 16.46
CA PHE A 435 6.62 -19.18 17.46
C PHE A 435 5.74 -19.11 18.69
N VAL A 436 5.10 -20.22 19.01
CA VAL A 436 4.20 -20.34 20.16
C VAL A 436 4.79 -21.34 21.13
N ARG A 437 4.91 -20.92 22.39
CA ARG A 437 5.34 -21.82 23.44
C ARG A 437 4.14 -22.54 24.02
N LYS A 438 4.18 -23.87 24.01
CA LYS A 438 3.13 -24.68 24.61
C LYS A 438 3.27 -24.66 26.14
N PRO A 439 2.18 -24.40 26.88
CA PRO A 439 2.18 -24.52 28.34
C PRO A 439 2.49 -25.97 28.73
N LYS A 440 3.16 -26.15 29.86
CA LYS A 440 3.46 -27.49 30.37
C LYS A 440 2.17 -28.20 30.71
N HIS A 441 1.96 -29.35 30.10
CA HIS A 441 0.75 -30.14 30.26
C HIS A 441 1.10 -31.50 30.83
N THR A 442 0.56 -31.81 32.01
CA THR A 442 0.70 -33.11 32.65
C THR A 442 -0.66 -33.78 32.73
N ALA A 443 -0.80 -34.90 32.03
CA ALA A 443 -1.95 -35.79 32.14
C ALA A 443 -1.65 -36.84 33.22
N TYR A 444 -2.48 -36.90 34.26
CA TYR A 444 -2.42 -37.93 35.30
C TYR A 444 -3.78 -38.62 35.42
N GLU A 445 -3.86 -39.86 34.95
CA GLU A 445 -5.09 -40.66 34.90
C GLU A 445 -6.25 -39.94 34.20
N LYS A 446 -7.23 -39.42 34.96
CA LYS A 446 -8.39 -38.67 34.46
C LYS A 446 -8.27 -37.15 34.64
N LEU A 447 -7.17 -36.68 35.23
CA LEU A 447 -6.91 -35.28 35.51
C LEU A 447 -5.88 -34.74 34.53
N ASN A 448 -6.22 -33.64 33.88
CA ASN A 448 -5.32 -32.90 33.01
C ASN A 448 -4.97 -31.58 33.70
N ILE A 449 -3.69 -31.38 34.02
CA ILE A 449 -3.20 -30.13 34.62
C ILE A 449 -2.40 -29.40 33.55
N THR A 450 -2.85 -28.18 33.23
CA THR A 450 -2.09 -27.26 32.38
C THR A 450 -1.50 -26.18 33.28
N LEU A 451 -0.17 -26.09 33.30
CA LEU A 451 0.56 -25.08 34.04
C LEU A 451 0.89 -23.92 33.09
N HIS A 452 0.29 -22.77 33.35
CA HIS A 452 0.66 -21.52 32.72
C HIS A 452 1.95 -21.01 33.35
N GLU A 453 2.90 -20.57 32.54
CA GLU A 453 4.07 -19.83 33.03
C GLU A 453 3.64 -18.37 33.18
N ASP A 454 3.96 -17.75 34.34
CA ASP A 454 3.69 -16.34 34.64
C ASP A 454 4.57 -15.38 33.82
#